data_AF-A0A8T5T0Q1-F1
#
_entry.id   AF-A0A8T5T0Q1-F1
#
_cell.length_a   1.000
_cell.length_b   1.000
_cell.length_c   1.000
_cell.angle_alpha   90.00
_cell.angle_beta   90.00
_cell.angle_gamma   90.00
#
_symmetry.space_group_name_H-M   'P 1'
#
loop_
_entity.id
_entity.type
_entity.pdbx_description
1 polymer ?
#
loop_
_entity_poly.entity_id
_entity_poly.type
_entity_poly.pdbx_seq_one_letter_code
_entity_poly.pdbx_strand_id
1 'polypeptide(L)'
;MGSLIEFLKRETTINALEKSIEHAQKVQECVKELNQGLKLLLKEKEEEKSHKILLNVDNLEREADILRRKIQQDVSRGELNPSIRQNLSHLIKRMDDVANCCTGVARRIVTIPFTFWEQSSDD
;
A
#
# COMPACT_ATOMS: atom_id res chain seq x y z
N MET A 1 24.20 -32.49 -3.38
CA MET A 1 23.72 -31.71 -2.22
C MET A 1 24.10 -30.27 -2.47
N GLY A 2 23.13 -29.36 -2.58
CA GLY A 2 23.42 -27.94 -2.81
C GLY A 2 24.18 -27.32 -1.63
N SER A 3 24.98 -26.29 -1.90
CA SER A 3 25.77 -25.61 -0.86
C SER A 3 24.87 -24.83 0.11
N LEU A 4 25.33 -24.58 1.33
CA LEU A 4 24.62 -23.71 2.30
C LEU A 4 24.27 -22.34 1.70
N ILE A 5 25.15 -21.81 0.84
CA ILE A 5 24.94 -20.52 0.17
C ILE A 5 23.75 -20.58 -0.80
N GLU A 6 23.60 -21.66 -1.57
CA GLU A 6 22.45 -21.85 -2.48
C GLU A 6 21.14 -21.97 -1.71
N PHE A 7 21.15 -22.70 -0.59
CA PHE A 7 19.98 -22.78 0.30
C PHE A 7 19.54 -21.39 0.79
N LEU A 8 20.47 -20.60 1.33
CA LEU A 8 20.18 -19.25 1.84
C LEU A 8 19.67 -18.29 0.76
N LYS A 9 20.22 -18.37 -0.46
CA LYS A 9 19.75 -17.59 -1.61
C LYS A 9 18.33 -17.94 -2.02
N ARG A 10 17.98 -19.24 -2.07
CA ARG A 10 16.63 -19.71 -2.37
C ARG A 10 15.64 -19.27 -1.30
N GLU A 11 16.01 -19.40 -0.04
CA GLU A 11 15.19 -18.97 1.10
C GLU A 11 14.91 -17.46 1.05
N THR A 12 15.91 -16.66 0.69
CA THR A 12 15.75 -15.21 0.51
C THR A 12 14.72 -14.88 -0.59
N THR A 13 14.72 -15.64 -1.69
CA THR A 13 13.73 -15.48 -2.77
C THR A 13 12.31 -15.81 -2.32
N ILE A 14 12.12 -16.89 -1.54
CA ILE A 14 10.79 -17.27 -1.01
C ILE A 14 10.27 -16.17 -0.08
N ASN A 15 11.10 -15.71 0.86
CA ASN A 15 10.77 -14.61 1.77
C ASN A 15 10.36 -13.33 1.02
N ALA A 16 11.00 -13.02 -0.11
CA ALA A 16 10.63 -11.85 -0.93
C ALA A 16 9.22 -11.99 -1.53
N LEU A 17 8.83 -13.20 -1.95
CA LEU A 17 7.50 -13.46 -2.51
C LEU A 17 6.41 -13.38 -1.45
N GLU A 18 6.64 -13.97 -0.28
CA GLU A 18 5.68 -13.91 0.85
C GLU A 18 5.45 -12.47 1.30
N LYS A 19 6.53 -11.70 1.50
CA LYS A 19 6.43 -10.26 1.82
C LYS A 19 5.73 -9.46 0.72
N SER A 20 5.84 -9.87 -0.55
CA SER A 20 5.11 -9.21 -1.65
C SER A 20 3.60 -9.40 -1.53
N ILE A 21 3.15 -10.54 -1.01
CA ILE A 21 1.73 -10.78 -0.70
C ILE A 21 1.28 -9.93 0.48
N GLU A 22 2.06 -9.89 1.56
CA GLU A 22 1.79 -9.02 2.72
C GLU A 22 1.70 -7.55 2.31
N HIS A 23 2.61 -7.08 1.45
CA HIS A 23 2.58 -5.74 0.90
C HIS A 23 1.28 -5.49 0.11
N ALA A 24 0.87 -6.44 -0.74
CA ALA A 24 -0.40 -6.32 -1.47
C ALA A 24 -1.61 -6.21 -0.54
N GLN A 25 -1.61 -6.96 0.57
CA GLN A 25 -2.66 -6.89 1.59
C GLN A 25 -2.69 -5.50 2.27
N LYS A 26 -1.53 -4.95 2.61
CA LYS A 26 -1.43 -3.59 3.18
C LYS A 26 -1.86 -2.49 2.21
N VAL A 27 -1.52 -2.62 0.93
CA VAL A 27 -2.04 -1.74 -0.12
C VAL A 27 -3.57 -1.84 -0.22
N GLN A 28 -4.12 -3.05 -0.12
CA GLN A 28 -5.58 -3.24 -0.10
C GLN A 28 -6.22 -2.56 1.12
N GLU A 29 -5.60 -2.62 2.30
CA GLU A 29 -6.06 -1.90 3.49
C GLU A 29 -6.11 -0.38 3.24
N CYS A 30 -5.08 0.22 2.62
CA CYS A 30 -5.09 1.64 2.25
C CYS A 30 -6.32 2.01 1.40
N VAL A 31 -6.64 1.18 0.40
CA VAL A 31 -7.79 1.38 -0.50
C VAL A 31 -9.11 1.26 0.25
N LYS A 32 -9.24 0.26 1.14
CA LYS A 32 -10.44 0.05 1.96
C LYS A 32 -10.67 1.21 2.91
N GLU A 33 -9.62 1.66 3.59
CA GLU A 33 -9.66 2.76 4.55
C GLU A 33 -10.06 4.07 3.85
N LEU A 34 -9.47 4.37 2.69
CA LEU A 34 -9.86 5.50 1.86
C LEU A 34 -11.34 5.44 1.47
N ASN A 35 -11.80 4.30 0.97
CA ASN A 35 -13.19 4.11 0.57
C ASN A 35 -14.16 4.30 1.74
N GLN A 36 -13.80 3.82 2.93
CA GLN A 36 -14.59 4.03 4.14
C GLN A 36 -14.63 5.51 4.54
N GLY A 37 -13.49 6.21 4.52
CA GLY A 37 -13.43 7.64 4.79
C GLY A 37 -14.28 8.45 3.82
N LEU A 38 -14.25 8.12 2.53
CA LEU A 38 -15.08 8.74 1.50
C LEU A 38 -16.58 8.50 1.72
N LYS A 39 -16.99 7.28 2.10
CA LYS A 39 -18.40 6.98 2.41
C LYS A 39 -18.91 7.79 3.59
N LEU A 40 -18.11 7.86 4.67
CA LEU A 40 -18.46 8.68 5.84
C LEU A 40 -18.61 10.15 5.48
N LEU A 41 -17.73 10.68 4.63
CA LEU A 41 -17.76 12.07 4.20
C LEU A 41 -18.97 12.37 3.31
N LEU A 42 -19.13 11.58 2.24
CA LEU A 42 -20.03 11.90 1.14
C LEU A 42 -21.46 11.42 1.39
N LYS A 43 -21.64 10.27 2.05
CA LYS A 43 -22.97 9.67 2.29
C LYS A 43 -23.47 9.91 3.71
N GLU A 44 -22.65 9.61 4.70
CA GLU A 44 -23.08 9.69 6.11
C GLU A 44 -22.93 11.10 6.70
N LYS A 45 -22.22 11.99 6.00
CA LYS A 45 -21.99 13.39 6.39
C LYS A 45 -21.33 13.51 7.78
N GLU A 46 -20.48 12.55 8.11
CA GLU A 46 -19.78 12.41 9.40
C GLU A 46 -18.33 12.91 9.28
N GLU A 47 -18.15 14.24 9.30
CA GLU A 47 -16.86 14.91 9.06
C GLU A 47 -15.73 14.38 9.95
N GLU A 48 -15.91 14.43 11.28
CA GLU A 48 -14.85 14.10 12.23
C GLU A 48 -14.41 12.64 12.09
N LYS A 49 -15.37 11.72 11.95
CA LYS A 49 -15.09 10.29 11.73
C LYS A 49 -14.39 10.07 10.40
N SER A 50 -14.85 10.72 9.33
CA SER A 50 -14.21 10.64 8.02
C SER A 50 -12.76 11.11 8.08
N HIS A 51 -12.49 12.30 8.63
CA HIS A 51 -11.14 12.85 8.73
C HIS A 51 -10.22 11.93 9.52
N LYS A 52 -10.70 11.34 10.62
CA LYS A 52 -9.93 10.37 11.40
C LYS A 52 -9.50 9.16 10.56
N ILE A 53 -10.42 8.60 9.77
CA ILE A 53 -10.14 7.44 8.90
C ILE A 53 -9.22 7.84 7.75
N LEU A 54 -9.47 8.98 7.10
CA LEU A 54 -8.64 9.48 6.00
C LEU A 54 -7.21 9.77 6.44
N LEU A 55 -7.01 10.32 7.64
CA LEU A 55 -5.67 10.53 8.21
C LEU A 55 -4.98 9.21 8.56
N ASN A 56 -5.73 8.15 8.87
CA ASN A 56 -5.15 6.83 9.15
C ASN A 56 -4.57 6.14 7.90
N VAL A 57 -5.03 6.50 6.70
CA VAL A 57 -4.46 6.00 5.43
C VAL A 57 -2.95 6.25 5.36
N ASP A 58 -2.47 7.36 5.94
CA ASP A 58 -1.04 7.69 6.02
C ASP A 58 -0.22 6.65 6.79
N ASN A 59 -0.79 6.09 7.86
CA ASN A 59 -0.12 5.07 8.66
C ASN A 59 -0.04 3.75 7.88
N LEU A 60 -1.11 3.39 7.17
CA LEU A 60 -1.16 2.18 6.34
C LEU A 60 -0.17 2.27 5.15
N GLU A 61 -0.07 3.43 4.50
CA GLU A 61 0.91 3.67 3.44
C GLU A 61 2.34 3.55 3.97
N ARG A 62 2.63 4.12 5.15
CA ARG A 62 3.94 3.97 5.80
C ARG A 62 4.28 2.50 6.08
N GLU A 63 3.33 1.71 6.55
CA GLU A 63 3.52 0.26 6.75
C GLU A 63 3.79 -0.48 5.43
N ALA A 64 3.07 -0.13 4.36
CA ALA A 64 3.30 -0.68 3.03
C ALA A 64 4.71 -0.31 2.51
N ASP A 65 5.13 0.95 2.62
CA ASP A 65 6.48 1.38 2.18
C ASP A 65 7.60 0.65 2.95
N ILE A 66 7.41 0.39 4.24
CA ILE A 66 8.35 -0.42 5.04
C ILE A 66 8.49 -1.83 4.45
N LEU A 67 7.38 -2.47 4.07
CA LEU A 67 7.40 -3.79 3.43
C LEU A 67 8.07 -3.73 2.05
N ARG A 68 7.73 -2.73 1.22
CA ARG A 68 8.37 -2.50 -0.09
C ARG A 68 9.89 -2.47 0.01
N ARG A 69 10.43 -1.69 0.97
CA ARG A 69 11.88 -1.56 1.17
C ARG A 69 12.52 -2.89 1.58
N LYS A 70 11.87 -3.65 2.47
CA LYS A 70 12.33 -5.00 2.87
C LYS A 70 12.36 -5.96 1.68
N ILE A 71 11.30 -5.98 0.87
CA ILE A 71 11.24 -6.83 -0.32
C ILE A 71 12.36 -6.45 -1.30
N GLN A 72 12.60 -5.16 -1.53
CA GLN A 72 13.66 -4.73 -2.46
C GLN A 72 15.06 -5.14 -2.00
N GLN A 73 15.31 -5.18 -0.68
CA GLN A 73 16.55 -5.73 -0.12
C GLN A 73 16.67 -7.24 -0.38
N ASP A 74 15.60 -8.00 -0.16
CA ASP A 74 15.60 -9.46 -0.37
C ASP A 74 15.73 -9.81 -1.85
N VAL A 75 14.99 -9.13 -2.72
CA VAL A 75 15.07 -9.27 -4.18
C VAL A 75 16.47 -8.95 -4.70
N SER A 76 17.18 -8.00 -4.07
CA SER A 76 18.56 -7.67 -4.44
C SER A 76 19.55 -8.77 -4.07
N ARG A 77 19.34 -9.46 -2.93
CA ARG A 77 20.22 -10.50 -2.38
C ARG A 77 19.90 -11.91 -2.89
N GLY A 78 18.64 -12.16 -3.24
CA GLY A 78 18.14 -13.46 -3.68
C GLY A 78 18.64 -13.87 -5.06
N GLU A 79 18.55 -15.17 -5.32
CA GLU A 79 18.86 -15.77 -6.62
C GLU A 79 17.63 -15.74 -7.51
N LEU A 80 17.43 -14.57 -8.12
CA LEU A 80 16.41 -14.35 -9.14
C LEU A 80 17.08 -14.04 -10.47
N ASN A 81 16.59 -14.68 -11.54
CA ASN A 81 16.91 -14.31 -12.91
C ASN A 81 16.61 -12.81 -13.12
N PRO A 82 17.46 -12.05 -13.85
CA PRO A 82 17.28 -10.61 -14.05
C PRO A 82 15.88 -10.18 -14.53
N SER A 83 15.29 -10.94 -15.46
CA SER A 83 13.95 -10.66 -15.99
C SER A 83 12.87 -10.83 -14.92
N ILE A 84 12.93 -11.91 -14.15
CA ILE A 84 11.98 -12.17 -13.05
C ILE A 84 12.13 -11.10 -11.95
N ARG A 85 13.37 -10.75 -11.60
CA ARG A 85 13.69 -9.69 -10.63
C ARG A 85 13.08 -8.35 -11.04
N GLN A 86 13.22 -8.00 -12.32
CA GLN A 86 12.66 -6.76 -12.88
C GLN A 86 11.13 -6.77 -12.84
N ASN A 87 10.50 -7.86 -13.28
CA ASN A 87 9.05 -7.99 -13.27
C ASN A 87 8.46 -7.89 -11.85
N LEU A 88 9.06 -8.59 -10.87
CA LEU A 88 8.64 -8.52 -9.48
C LEU A 88 8.82 -7.10 -8.92
N SER A 89 9.95 -6.46 -9.18
CA SER A 89 10.21 -5.08 -8.74
C SER A 89 9.20 -4.10 -9.34
N HIS A 90 8.84 -4.26 -10.61
CA HIS A 90 7.81 -3.44 -11.26
C HIS A 90 6.44 -3.67 -10.64
N LEU A 91 6.05 -4.92 -10.37
CA LEU A 91 4.78 -5.24 -9.73
C LEU A 91 4.68 -4.57 -8.34
N ILE A 92 5.71 -4.73 -7.50
CA ILE A 92 5.76 -4.13 -6.17
C ILE A 92 5.63 -2.60 -6.26
N LYS A 93 6.37 -1.96 -7.18
CA LYS A 93 6.26 -0.53 -7.42
C LYS A 93 4.85 -0.11 -7.81
N ARG A 94 4.17 -0.85 -8.69
CA ARG A 94 2.80 -0.52 -9.09
C ARG A 94 1.80 -0.63 -7.94
N MET A 95 1.98 -1.62 -7.06
CA MET A 95 1.14 -1.72 -5.85
C MET A 95 1.41 -0.55 -4.89
N ASP A 96 2.66 -0.18 -4.70
CA ASP A 96 3.05 0.95 -3.85
C ASP A 96 2.55 2.31 -4.39
N ASP A 97 2.57 2.51 -5.71
CA ASP A 97 1.98 3.68 -6.36
C ASP A 97 0.49 3.83 -6.00
N VAL A 98 -0.25 2.72 -5.79
CA VAL A 98 -1.67 2.74 -5.37
C VAL A 98 -1.81 3.24 -3.93
N ALA A 99 -1.03 2.72 -2.98
CA ALA A 99 -1.07 3.19 -1.58
C ALA A 99 -0.70 4.68 -1.48
N ASN A 100 0.34 5.10 -2.21
CA ASN A 100 0.73 6.51 -2.33
C ASN A 100 -0.40 7.38 -2.86
N CYS A 101 -1.13 6.92 -3.88
CA CYS A 101 -2.29 7.61 -4.42
C CYS A 101 -3.38 7.74 -3.35
N CYS A 102 -3.66 6.69 -2.58
CA CYS A 102 -4.66 6.73 -1.53
C CYS A 102 -4.37 7.81 -0.49
N THR A 103 -3.15 7.84 0.04
CA THR A 103 -2.70 8.89 0.98
C THR A 103 -2.75 10.27 0.35
N GLY A 104 -2.35 10.39 -0.93
CA GLY A 104 -2.39 11.63 -1.67
C GLY A 104 -3.80 12.22 -1.81
N VAL A 105 -4.80 11.36 -2.04
CA VAL A 105 -6.21 11.76 -2.10
C VAL A 105 -6.71 12.11 -0.70
N ALA A 106 -6.50 11.24 0.28
CA ALA A 106 -6.96 11.44 1.65
C ALA A 106 -6.47 12.77 2.24
N ARG A 107 -5.18 13.07 2.11
CA ARG A 107 -4.57 14.32 2.58
C ARG A 107 -5.13 15.57 1.92
N ARG A 108 -5.56 15.49 0.66
CA ARG A 108 -6.18 16.64 -0.03
C ARG A 108 -7.61 16.85 0.44
N ILE A 109 -8.37 15.78 0.59
CA ILE A 109 -9.77 15.85 1.02
C ILE A 109 -9.92 16.51 2.38
N VAL A 110 -9.08 16.14 3.36
CA VAL A 110 -9.14 16.72 4.72
C VAL A 110 -8.80 18.22 4.78
N THR A 111 -8.25 18.80 3.72
CA THR A 111 -7.99 20.26 3.63
C THR A 111 -9.16 21.05 3.06
N ILE A 112 -10.16 20.38 2.50
CA ILE A 112 -11.33 21.02 1.90
C ILE A 112 -12.42 21.17 2.98
N PRO A 113 -12.99 22.39 3.16
CA PRO A 113 -14.03 22.62 4.13
C PRO A 113 -15.25 21.70 3.95
N PHE A 114 -15.85 21.26 5.05
CA PHE A 114 -17.01 20.36 5.01
C PHE A 114 -18.19 20.89 4.16
N THR A 115 -18.42 22.20 4.17
CA THR A 115 -19.46 22.89 3.38
C THR A 115 -19.34 22.68 1.87
N PHE A 116 -18.14 22.35 1.37
CA PHE A 116 -17.96 21.96 -0.03
C PHE A 116 -18.63 20.60 -0.32
N TRP A 117 -18.50 19.66 0.61
CA TRP A 117 -18.96 18.27 0.46
C TRP A 117 -20.48 18.13 0.68
N GLU A 118 -21.15 19.10 1.29
CA GLU A 118 -22.61 19.16 1.42
C GLU A 118 -23.33 19.16 0.05
N GLN A 119 -22.66 19.67 -0.99
CA GLN A 119 -23.19 19.72 -2.36
C GLN A 119 -23.12 18.38 -3.09
N SER A 120 -22.42 17.39 -2.53
CA SER A 120 -22.24 16.08 -3.15
C SER A 120 -23.57 15.33 -3.15
N SER A 121 -24.05 14.92 -4.34
CA SER A 121 -25.34 14.21 -4.49
C SER A 121 -25.31 12.83 -3.84
N ASP A 122 -26.48 12.39 -3.38
CA ASP A 122 -26.73 11.04 -2.86
C ASP A 122 -26.96 10.07 -4.03
N ASP A 123 -25.93 9.78 -4.82
CA ASP A 123 -25.99 8.70 -5.81
C ASP A 123 -25.82 7.31 -5.17
#